data_AF-A0A7W2FNP1-F1
#
_entry.id   AF-A0A7W2FNP1-F1
#
_cell.length_a   1.000
_cell.length_b   1.000
_cell.length_c   1.000
_cell.angle_alpha   90.00
_cell.angle_beta   90.00
_cell.angle_gamma   90.00
#
_symmetry.space_group_name_H-M   'P 1'
#
loop_
_entity.id
_entity.type
_entity.pdbx_description
1 polymer ?
#
loop_
_entity_poly.entity_id
_entity_poly.type
_entity_poly.pdbx_seq_one_letter_code
_entity_poly.pdbx_strand_id
1 'polypeptide(L)'
;MKVFENQLEQFFSHPKNTTRREALLLNRLSYDVQLAAALNNYYLKVYISDVDDNGYDVIFDSEMVTRKLQIKSVMSTSSTDSWYISKGLIKPSMESTRKMGVWSHIDVEGIEGGVVIQQVQLQNESIDIKYFYTDIWLLTANAWGLIGSESQNRAAFKFLRSLSGFDYHEKQRIPLSLFFEPRDVECLIGVMGFSTRYNYPQHRYLMRERHKGNFGSKEQIDIRIQNELSKFGIMYS
;
A
#
# COMPACT_ATOMS: atom_id res chain seq x y z
N MET A 1 30.28 33.37 6.36
CA MET A 1 29.69 32.14 5.80
C MET A 1 28.21 32.16 6.18
N LYS A 2 27.31 32.49 5.24
CA LYS A 2 25.87 32.44 5.52
C LYS A 2 25.52 30.97 5.69
N VAL A 3 25.06 30.59 6.88
CA VAL A 3 24.36 29.32 7.08
C VAL A 3 23.20 29.37 6.09
N PHE A 4 23.21 28.51 5.07
CA PHE A 4 22.02 28.30 4.26
C PHE A 4 21.00 27.71 5.23
N GLU A 5 20.16 28.57 5.81
CA GLU A 5 18.97 28.14 6.52
C GLU A 5 18.23 27.14 5.62
N ASN A 6 17.77 26.04 6.20
CA ASN A 6 17.19 24.91 5.49
C ASN A 6 15.90 25.33 4.75
N GLN A 7 16.04 25.92 3.57
CA GLN A 7 14.93 26.49 2.78
C GLN A 7 13.89 25.43 2.42
N LEU A 8 14.32 24.18 2.26
CA LEU A 8 13.45 23.04 2.01
C LEU A 8 12.57 22.73 3.22
N GLU A 9 13.14 22.72 4.43
CA GLU A 9 12.39 22.55 5.68
C GLU A 9 11.44 23.72 5.93
N GLN A 10 11.86 24.96 5.65
CA GLN A 10 10.97 26.13 5.69
C GLN A 10 9.82 25.98 4.69
N PHE A 11 10.09 25.52 3.46
CA PHE A 11 9.07 25.29 2.45
C PHE A 11 8.06 24.23 2.89
N PHE A 12 8.53 23.10 3.41
CA PHE A 12 7.70 21.98 3.84
C PHE A 12 6.91 22.25 5.10
N SER A 13 7.41 23.08 6.02
CA SER A 13 6.71 23.44 7.26
C SER A 13 5.63 24.51 7.05
N HIS A 14 5.74 25.34 6.00
CA HIS A 14 4.80 26.44 5.80
C HIS A 14 3.41 25.95 5.33
N PRO A 15 2.31 26.25 6.06
CA PRO A 15 0.96 25.76 5.70
C PRO A 15 0.46 26.14 4.30
N LYS A 16 0.91 27.28 3.76
CA LYS A 16 0.56 27.77 2.41
C LYS A 16 1.11 26.88 1.29
N ASN A 17 2.08 26.01 1.60
CA ASN A 17 2.71 25.12 0.64
C ASN A 17 2.13 23.70 0.66
N THR A 18 1.07 23.43 1.43
CA THR A 18 0.50 22.07 1.57
C THR A 18 0.22 21.40 0.23
N THR A 19 -0.53 22.04 -0.66
CA THR A 19 -0.83 21.50 -2.01
C THR A 19 0.43 21.32 -2.86
N ARG A 20 1.39 22.25 -2.77
CA ARG A 20 2.65 22.17 -3.53
C ARG A 20 3.54 21.03 -3.02
N ARG A 21 3.55 20.81 -1.70
CA ARG A 21 4.25 19.71 -1.05
C ARG A 21 3.67 18.37 -1.48
N GLU A 22 2.34 18.24 -1.47
CA GLU A 22 1.64 17.04 -1.95
C GLU A 22 1.95 16.75 -3.42
N ALA A 23 1.88 17.76 -4.30
CA ALA A 23 2.23 17.61 -5.71
C ALA A 23 3.69 17.19 -5.92
N LEU A 24 4.64 17.78 -5.16
CA LEU A 24 6.05 17.42 -5.23
C LEU A 24 6.28 15.95 -4.82
N LEU A 25 5.69 15.53 -3.70
CA LEU A 25 5.83 14.17 -3.19
C LEU A 25 5.15 13.13 -4.10
N LEU A 26 4.02 13.49 -4.72
CA LEU A 26 3.34 12.63 -5.69
C LEU A 26 4.15 12.48 -6.97
N ASN A 27 4.71 13.58 -7.50
CA ASN A 27 5.63 13.52 -8.64
C ASN A 27 6.88 12.70 -8.32
N ARG A 28 7.39 12.79 -7.09
CA ARG A 28 8.52 11.96 -6.66
C ARG A 28 8.16 10.48 -6.67
N LEU A 29 7.01 10.10 -6.10
CA LEU A 29 6.52 8.72 -6.15
C LEU A 29 6.35 8.23 -7.60
N SER A 30 5.74 9.05 -8.47
CA SER A 30 5.56 8.74 -9.89
C SER A 30 6.89 8.42 -10.57
N TYR A 31 7.88 9.30 -10.41
CA TYR A 31 9.24 9.10 -10.93
C TYR A 31 9.85 7.80 -10.41
N ASP A 32 9.80 7.57 -9.10
CA ASP A 32 10.43 6.43 -8.45
C ASP A 32 9.83 5.10 -8.95
N VAL A 33 8.49 4.99 -9.06
CA VAL A 33 7.84 3.76 -9.54
C VAL A 33 8.04 3.53 -11.04
N GLN A 34 8.07 4.60 -11.84
CA GLN A 34 8.36 4.51 -13.27
C GLN A 34 9.80 4.09 -13.52
N LEU A 35 10.75 4.61 -12.74
CA LEU A 35 12.14 4.18 -12.80
C LEU A 35 12.27 2.70 -12.42
N ALA A 36 11.61 2.25 -11.35
CA ALA A 36 11.61 0.84 -10.96
C ALA A 36 11.02 -0.08 -12.04
N ALA A 37 9.96 0.35 -12.72
CA ALA A 37 9.37 -0.38 -13.85
C ALA A 37 10.29 -0.40 -15.08
N ALA A 38 10.93 0.73 -15.40
CA ALA A 38 11.88 0.82 -16.51
C ALA A 38 13.09 -0.09 -16.31
N LEU A 39 13.60 -0.18 -15.08
CA LEU A 39 14.64 -1.16 -14.70
C LEU A 39 14.19 -2.62 -14.85
N ASN A 40 12.89 -2.86 -14.99
CA ASN A 40 12.24 -4.14 -15.24
C ASN A 40 11.78 -4.34 -16.68
N ASN A 41 12.23 -3.47 -17.61
CA ASN A 41 11.90 -3.54 -19.03
C ASN A 41 10.40 -3.48 -19.34
N TYR A 42 9.62 -2.74 -18.53
CA TYR A 42 8.23 -2.45 -18.87
C TYR A 42 7.87 -0.99 -18.56
N TYR A 43 6.85 -0.49 -19.25
CA TYR A 43 6.33 0.85 -19.05
C TYR A 43 5.21 0.82 -18.02
N LEU A 44 5.35 1.60 -16.94
CA LEU A 44 4.30 1.81 -15.95
C LEU A 44 3.66 3.19 -16.17
N LYS A 45 2.40 3.18 -16.57
CA LYS A 45 1.60 4.40 -16.72
C LYS A 45 1.20 4.87 -15.33
N VAL A 46 1.33 6.18 -15.10
CA VAL A 46 0.91 6.84 -13.86
C VAL A 46 -0.10 7.92 -14.23
N TYR A 47 -1.31 7.78 -13.71
CA TYR A 47 -2.38 8.76 -13.87
C TYR A 47 -2.66 9.40 -12.53
N ILE A 48 -2.38 10.70 -12.41
CA ILE A 48 -2.67 11.49 -11.22
C ILE A 48 -4.06 12.10 -11.38
N SER A 49 -4.92 11.93 -10.39
CA SER A 49 -6.27 12.52 -10.40
C SER A 49 -6.25 13.91 -9.78
N ASP A 50 -6.74 14.91 -10.52
CA ASP A 50 -6.97 16.25 -9.98
C ASP A 50 -8.27 16.34 -9.17
N VAL A 51 -9.13 15.31 -9.24
CA VAL A 51 -10.46 15.26 -8.60
C VAL A 51 -10.61 14.00 -7.75
N ASP A 52 -10.89 14.18 -6.45
CA ASP A 52 -11.08 13.08 -5.47
C ASP A 52 -12.54 12.61 -5.41
N ASP A 53 -13.07 12.05 -6.51
CA ASP A 53 -14.45 11.53 -6.53
C ASP A 53 -14.55 10.11 -5.96
N ASN A 54 -13.44 9.36 -5.96
CA ASN A 54 -13.45 7.92 -5.70
C ASN A 54 -12.53 7.48 -4.55
N GLY A 55 -11.90 8.43 -3.83
CA GLY A 55 -11.05 8.15 -2.68
C GLY A 55 -9.63 7.67 -3.01
N TYR A 56 -9.18 7.80 -4.26
CA TYR A 56 -7.81 7.51 -4.70
C TYR A 56 -7.20 8.71 -5.41
N ASP A 57 -5.89 8.89 -5.25
CA ASP A 57 -5.15 10.03 -5.78
C ASP A 57 -4.41 9.67 -7.09
N VAL A 58 -4.06 8.39 -7.27
CA VAL A 58 -3.26 7.94 -8.41
C VAL A 58 -3.65 6.55 -8.91
N ILE A 59 -3.49 6.32 -10.21
CA ILE A 59 -3.62 5.01 -10.84
C ILE A 59 -2.27 4.61 -11.43
N PHE A 60 -1.78 3.44 -11.05
CA PHE A 60 -0.65 2.78 -11.69
C PHE A 60 -1.16 1.68 -12.60
N ASP A 61 -0.71 1.67 -13.86
CA ASP A 61 -1.16 0.72 -14.87
C ASP A 61 0.00 0.18 -15.70
N SER A 62 0.13 -1.14 -15.71
CA SER A 62 1.14 -1.88 -16.50
C SER A 62 0.51 -2.58 -17.70
N GLU A 63 -0.75 -2.28 -18.03
CA GLU A 63 -1.60 -2.97 -19.01
C GLU A 63 -2.02 -4.40 -18.59
N MET A 64 -1.24 -5.05 -17.74
CA MET A 64 -1.56 -6.36 -17.15
C MET A 64 -2.18 -6.23 -15.75
N VAL A 65 -1.73 -5.23 -15.00
CA VAL A 65 -2.15 -4.95 -13.63
C VAL A 65 -2.43 -3.46 -13.52
N THR A 66 -3.58 -3.13 -12.95
CA THR A 66 -3.96 -1.75 -12.61
C THR A 66 -4.18 -1.65 -11.09
N ARG A 67 -3.68 -0.58 -10.48
CA ARG A 67 -3.83 -0.29 -9.06
C ARG A 67 -4.25 1.16 -8.85
N LYS A 68 -5.34 1.34 -8.12
CA LYS A 68 -5.84 2.65 -7.67
C LYS A 68 -5.37 2.85 -6.24
N LEU A 69 -4.67 3.96 -5.98
CA LEU A 69 -3.99 4.18 -4.72
C LEU A 69 -4.37 5.53 -4.12
N GLN A 70 -4.61 5.54 -2.83
CA GLN A 70 -4.59 6.77 -2.04
C GLN A 70 -3.20 6.98 -1.47
N ILE A 71 -2.68 8.19 -1.59
CA ILE A 71 -1.34 8.59 -1.18
C ILE A 71 -1.48 9.51 0.03
N LYS A 72 -0.74 9.22 1.09
CA LYS A 72 -0.61 10.09 2.25
C LYS A 72 0.86 10.36 2.49
N SER A 73 1.15 11.56 2.98
CA SER A 73 2.51 11.97 3.30
C SER A 73 2.60 12.40 4.76
N VAL A 74 3.70 12.06 5.41
CA VAL A 74 3.96 12.40 6.81
C VAL A 74 5.44 12.69 7.00
N MET A 75 5.78 13.68 7.81
CA MET A 75 7.18 13.92 8.18
C MET A 75 7.66 12.83 9.13
N SER A 76 8.91 12.38 9.00
CA SER A 76 9.54 11.42 9.91
C SER A 76 9.54 11.85 11.38
N THR A 77 9.48 13.16 11.64
CA THR A 77 9.38 13.76 12.97
C THR A 77 7.94 13.90 13.48
N SER A 78 6.93 13.61 12.66
CA SER A 78 5.52 13.70 13.05
C SER A 78 5.12 12.53 13.95
N SER A 79 4.21 12.77 14.89
CA SER A 79 3.56 11.74 15.70
C SER A 79 2.33 11.11 15.01
N THR A 80 1.98 11.53 13.79
CA THR A 80 0.84 10.96 13.06
C THR A 80 1.12 9.50 12.69
N ASP A 81 0.29 8.60 13.20
CA ASP A 81 0.46 7.16 13.08
C ASP A 81 -0.74 6.47 12.41
N SER A 82 -1.71 7.23 11.91
CA SER A 82 -2.97 6.67 11.42
C SER A 82 -3.73 7.66 10.53
N TRP A 83 -4.52 7.12 9.61
CA TRP A 83 -5.25 7.89 8.61
C TRP A 83 -6.67 7.38 8.44
N TYR A 84 -7.59 8.29 8.08
CA TYR A 84 -8.92 7.91 7.63
C TYR A 84 -8.88 7.61 6.14
N ILE A 85 -9.37 6.43 5.76
CA ILE A 85 -9.45 5.99 4.38
C ILE A 85 -10.89 5.58 4.05
N SER A 86 -11.31 5.81 2.82
CA SER A 86 -12.64 5.36 2.36
C SER A 86 -12.69 3.83 2.38
N LYS A 87 -13.74 3.24 2.94
CA LYS A 87 -13.90 1.79 2.93
C LYS A 87 -13.97 1.26 1.50
N GLY A 88 -14.68 1.96 0.61
CA GLY A 88 -14.82 1.60 -0.80
C GLY A 88 -13.49 1.46 -1.54
N LEU A 89 -12.47 2.22 -1.15
CA LEU A 89 -11.10 2.08 -1.70
C LEU A 89 -10.53 0.69 -1.41
N ILE A 90 -10.63 0.21 -0.17
CA ILE A 90 -9.99 -1.04 0.27
C ILE A 90 -10.87 -2.26 0.03
N LYS A 91 -12.20 -2.12 0.06
CA LYS A 91 -13.13 -3.24 -0.13
C LYS A 91 -12.75 -4.04 -1.41
N PRO A 92 -12.88 -5.37 -1.37
CA PRO A 92 -12.46 -6.23 -2.47
C PRO A 92 -13.33 -5.98 -3.71
N SER A 93 -12.76 -6.21 -4.88
CA SER A 93 -13.51 -6.23 -6.12
C SER A 93 -14.47 -7.43 -6.16
N MET A 94 -15.54 -7.34 -6.96
CA MET A 94 -16.50 -8.43 -7.13
C MET A 94 -15.83 -9.77 -7.47
N GLU A 95 -14.84 -9.72 -8.37
CA GLU A 95 -14.12 -10.90 -8.83
C GLU A 95 -13.34 -11.57 -7.69
N SER A 96 -12.65 -10.74 -6.90
CA SER A 96 -11.85 -11.18 -5.77
C SER A 96 -12.70 -11.73 -4.63
N THR A 97 -13.83 -11.08 -4.31
CA THR A 97 -14.80 -11.58 -3.30
C THR A 97 -15.29 -12.99 -3.65
N ARG A 98 -15.61 -13.25 -4.92
CA ARG A 98 -16.03 -14.59 -5.38
C ARG A 98 -14.95 -15.66 -5.23
N LYS A 99 -13.68 -15.26 -5.28
CA LYS A 99 -12.52 -16.15 -5.18
C LYS A 99 -12.03 -16.36 -3.74
N MET A 100 -12.46 -15.52 -2.80
CA MET A 100 -11.94 -15.45 -1.44
C MET A 100 -13.07 -15.48 -0.41
N GLY A 101 -13.36 -16.67 0.14
CA GLY A 101 -14.44 -16.84 1.12
C GLY A 101 -14.27 -16.04 2.41
N VAL A 102 -13.04 -15.62 2.76
CA VAL A 102 -12.76 -14.78 3.95
C VAL A 102 -13.39 -13.38 3.87
N TRP A 103 -13.78 -12.92 2.67
CA TRP A 103 -14.41 -11.61 2.48
C TRP A 103 -15.93 -11.70 2.32
N SER A 104 -16.54 -12.85 2.62
CA SER A 104 -17.98 -13.06 2.44
C SER A 104 -18.86 -12.15 3.31
N HIS A 105 -18.30 -11.53 4.35
CA HIS A 105 -19.00 -10.57 5.22
C HIS A 105 -18.96 -9.12 4.71
N ILE A 106 -18.29 -8.86 3.58
CA ILE A 106 -18.20 -7.53 2.98
C ILE A 106 -19.34 -7.40 1.98
N ASP A 107 -20.39 -6.67 2.37
CA ASP A 107 -21.68 -6.66 1.66
C ASP A 107 -21.63 -6.03 0.27
N VAL A 108 -20.77 -5.01 0.11
CA VAL A 108 -20.64 -4.22 -1.12
C VAL A 108 -19.22 -4.29 -1.63
N GLU A 109 -19.07 -4.44 -2.94
CA GLU A 109 -17.78 -4.41 -3.60
C GLU A 109 -17.08 -3.04 -3.44
N GLY A 110 -15.77 -3.08 -3.43
CA GLY A 110 -14.92 -1.91 -3.57
C GLY A 110 -14.10 -1.98 -4.84
N ILE A 111 -13.12 -1.09 -4.91
CA ILE A 111 -12.21 -1.00 -6.05
C ILE A 111 -10.91 -1.78 -5.85
N GLU A 112 -10.75 -2.49 -4.73
CA GLU A 112 -9.54 -3.26 -4.40
C GLU A 112 -8.25 -2.43 -4.55
N GLY A 113 -8.34 -1.17 -4.14
CA GLY A 113 -7.23 -0.23 -4.13
C GLY A 113 -6.28 -0.48 -2.96
N GLY A 114 -5.32 0.42 -2.84
CA GLY A 114 -4.36 0.41 -1.75
C GLY A 114 -4.05 1.80 -1.24
N VAL A 115 -3.27 1.85 -0.17
CA VAL A 115 -2.82 3.09 0.44
C VAL A 115 -1.32 3.07 0.55
N VAL A 116 -0.68 4.15 0.10
CA VAL A 116 0.77 4.36 0.25
C VAL A 116 0.99 5.51 1.22
N ILE A 117 1.83 5.28 2.23
CA ILE A 117 2.35 6.35 3.10
C ILE A 117 3.76 6.68 2.66
N GLN A 118 4.01 7.96 2.38
CA GLN A 118 5.34 8.54 2.18
C GLN A 118 5.80 9.15 3.50
N GLN A 119 6.72 8.47 4.19
CA GLN A 119 7.41 9.03 5.33
C GLN A 119 8.62 9.82 4.84
N VAL A 120 8.57 11.13 5.06
CA VAL A 120 9.49 12.10 4.48
C VAL A 120 10.55 12.51 5.48
N GLN A 121 11.81 12.40 5.10
CA GLN A 121 12.94 12.98 5.79
C GLN A 121 13.58 14.02 4.88
N LEU A 122 13.72 15.25 5.40
CA LEU A 122 14.38 16.32 4.67
C LEU A 122 15.85 16.32 5.03
N GLN A 123 16.70 16.33 4.01
CA GLN A 123 18.11 16.68 4.12
C GLN A 123 18.27 18.11 3.59
N ASN A 124 19.48 18.68 3.71
CA ASN A 124 19.75 20.05 3.25
C ASN A 124 19.31 20.31 1.79
N GLU A 125 19.52 19.33 0.90
CA GLU A 125 19.26 19.47 -0.54
C GLU A 125 18.55 18.25 -1.16
N SER A 126 18.13 17.28 -0.35
CA SER A 126 17.43 16.09 -0.84
C SER A 126 16.23 15.74 0.04
N ILE A 127 15.32 14.97 -0.55
CA ILE A 127 14.17 14.41 0.12
C ILE A 127 14.35 12.89 0.11
N ASP A 128 14.54 12.32 1.29
CA ASP A 128 14.56 10.88 1.47
C ASP A 128 13.13 10.44 1.82
N ILE A 129 12.63 9.42 1.11
CA ILE A 129 11.28 8.91 1.31
C ILE A 129 11.34 7.44 1.62
N LYS A 130 10.76 7.08 2.76
CA LYS A 130 10.45 5.71 3.12
C LYS A 130 8.98 5.44 2.83
N TYR A 131 8.70 4.36 2.10
CA TYR A 131 7.36 3.99 1.69
C TYR A 131 6.77 2.93 2.62
N PHE A 132 5.47 3.02 2.86
CA PHE A 132 4.68 1.97 3.49
C PHE A 132 3.45 1.72 2.64
N TYR A 133 3.00 0.47 2.55
CA TYR A 133 1.88 0.08 1.70
C TYR A 133 0.93 -0.88 2.38
N THR A 134 -0.35 -0.73 2.13
CA THR A 134 -1.35 -1.73 2.49
C THR A 134 -2.48 -1.78 1.47
N ASP A 135 -3.08 -2.94 1.34
CA ASP A 135 -4.32 -3.18 0.64
C ASP A 135 -5.10 -4.31 1.35
N ILE A 136 -6.22 -4.74 0.79
CA ILE A 136 -7.01 -5.81 1.40
C ILE A 136 -6.27 -7.16 1.45
N TRP A 137 -5.35 -7.41 0.52
CA TRP A 137 -4.56 -8.64 0.49
C TRP A 137 -3.57 -8.67 1.65
N LEU A 138 -2.81 -7.61 1.86
CA LEU A 138 -1.87 -7.50 2.98
C LEU A 138 -2.58 -7.47 4.33
N LEU A 139 -3.71 -6.78 4.43
CA LEU A 139 -4.54 -6.81 5.64
C LEU A 139 -5.02 -8.24 5.95
N THR A 140 -5.38 -9.00 4.92
CA THR A 140 -5.79 -10.40 5.06
C THR A 140 -4.62 -11.30 5.46
N ALA A 141 -3.43 -11.10 4.87
CA ALA A 141 -2.23 -11.81 5.26
C ALA A 141 -1.86 -11.54 6.73
N ASN A 142 -2.01 -10.29 7.18
CA ASN A 142 -1.79 -9.88 8.57
C ASN A 142 -2.83 -10.50 9.50
N ALA A 143 -4.13 -10.44 9.16
CA ALA A 143 -5.19 -11.07 9.94
C ALA A 143 -5.05 -12.60 10.05
N TRP A 144 -4.43 -13.26 9.08
CA TRP A 144 -4.11 -14.69 9.12
C TRP A 144 -2.83 -15.02 9.90
N GLY A 145 -2.09 -14.02 10.38
CA GLY A 145 -0.81 -14.20 11.06
C GLY A 145 0.33 -14.65 10.14
N LEU A 146 0.21 -14.38 8.84
CA LEU A 146 1.30 -14.64 7.89
C LEU A 146 2.38 -13.55 8.00
N ILE A 147 1.98 -12.32 8.32
CA ILE A 147 2.87 -11.17 8.53
C ILE A 147 2.43 -10.44 9.80
N GLY A 148 3.37 -9.81 10.50
CA GLY A 148 3.05 -9.00 11.67
C GLY A 148 2.98 -9.80 12.97
N SER A 149 3.09 -9.06 14.07
CA SER A 149 2.93 -9.56 15.43
C SER A 149 1.48 -9.90 15.75
N GLU A 150 1.25 -10.67 16.81
CA GLU A 150 -0.09 -11.07 17.26
C GLU A 150 -1.03 -9.87 17.51
N SER A 151 -0.48 -8.73 17.99
CA SER A 151 -1.25 -7.51 18.19
C SER A 151 -1.71 -6.87 16.88
N GLN A 152 -0.84 -6.87 15.86
CA GLN A 152 -1.15 -6.42 14.50
C GLN A 152 -2.20 -7.34 13.86
N ASN A 153 -2.07 -8.66 14.03
CA ASN A 153 -2.99 -9.65 13.46
C ASN A 153 -4.43 -9.43 13.98
N ARG A 154 -4.58 -9.19 15.29
CA ARG A 154 -5.88 -8.85 15.89
C ARG A 154 -6.42 -7.51 15.37
N ALA A 155 -5.56 -6.50 15.22
CA ALA A 155 -5.95 -5.21 14.69
C ALA A 155 -6.38 -5.30 13.21
N ALA A 156 -5.67 -6.08 12.39
CA ALA A 156 -6.00 -6.34 10.99
C ALA A 156 -7.34 -7.08 10.87
N PHE A 157 -7.55 -8.10 11.69
CA PHE A 157 -8.83 -8.80 11.73
C PHE A 157 -10.00 -7.87 12.11
N LYS A 158 -9.82 -7.02 13.13
CA LYS A 158 -10.82 -6.01 13.51
C LYS A 158 -11.08 -5.01 12.37
N PHE A 159 -10.02 -4.56 11.69
CA PHE A 159 -10.14 -3.67 10.55
C PHE A 159 -10.93 -4.33 9.41
N LEU A 160 -10.62 -5.57 9.02
CA LEU A 160 -11.35 -6.30 7.98
C LEU A 160 -12.81 -6.50 8.33
N ARG A 161 -13.13 -6.78 9.60
CA ARG A 161 -14.53 -6.87 10.04
C ARG A 161 -15.26 -5.53 9.96
N SER A 162 -14.56 -4.42 10.18
CA SER A 162 -15.14 -3.07 10.07
C SER A 162 -15.48 -2.66 8.63
N LEU A 163 -14.99 -3.39 7.61
CA LEU A 163 -15.31 -3.14 6.21
C LEU A 163 -16.73 -3.57 5.81
N SER A 164 -17.50 -4.21 6.69
CA SER A 164 -18.92 -4.48 6.46
C SER A 164 -19.74 -3.20 6.27
N GLY A 165 -20.94 -3.32 5.71
CA GLY A 165 -21.86 -2.22 5.48
C GLY A 165 -21.88 -1.72 4.03
N PHE A 166 -22.93 -0.95 3.73
CA PHE A 166 -23.29 -0.56 2.37
C PHE A 166 -22.69 0.77 1.91
N ASP A 167 -22.27 1.63 2.84
CA ASP A 167 -21.70 2.93 2.49
C ASP A 167 -20.28 2.75 1.92
N TYR A 168 -20.12 3.20 0.68
CA TYR A 168 -18.85 3.19 -0.03
C TYR A 168 -17.90 4.28 0.48
N HIS A 169 -18.44 5.45 0.84
CA HIS A 169 -17.68 6.64 1.23
C HIS A 169 -17.41 6.72 2.74
N GLU A 170 -18.01 5.82 3.53
CA GLU A 170 -17.72 5.70 4.95
C GLU A 170 -16.20 5.54 5.16
N LYS A 171 -15.66 6.34 6.09
CA LYS A 171 -14.23 6.34 6.37
C LYS A 171 -13.91 5.46 7.57
N GLN A 172 -12.84 4.68 7.45
CA GLN A 172 -12.29 3.87 8.51
C GLN A 172 -10.87 4.33 8.84
N ARG A 173 -10.54 4.42 10.14
CA ARG A 173 -9.17 4.72 10.58
C ARG A 173 -8.30 3.47 10.46
N ILE A 174 -7.16 3.61 9.79
CA ILE A 174 -6.12 2.59 9.66
C ILE A 174 -4.82 3.07 10.32
N PRO A 175 -4.21 2.31 11.25
CA PRO A 175 -2.93 2.66 11.83
C PRO A 175 -1.75 2.20 10.95
N LEU A 176 -0.63 2.92 11.04
CA LEU A 176 0.64 2.65 10.34
C LEU A 176 1.15 1.24 10.63
N SER A 177 0.88 0.70 11.82
CA SER A 177 1.25 -0.67 12.19
C SER A 177 0.61 -1.75 11.32
N LEU A 178 -0.43 -1.43 10.53
CA LEU A 178 -1.02 -2.36 9.55
C LEU A 178 -0.43 -2.23 8.16
N PHE A 179 0.50 -1.30 7.93
CA PHE A 179 1.17 -1.15 6.66
C PHE A 179 2.41 -2.03 6.59
N PHE A 180 2.60 -2.61 5.42
CA PHE A 180 3.81 -3.33 5.05
C PHE A 180 4.90 -2.34 4.68
N GLU A 181 6.11 -2.59 5.17
CA GLU A 181 7.29 -1.78 4.88
C GLU A 181 8.13 -2.44 3.78
N PRO A 182 7.98 -2.03 2.51
CA PRO A 182 8.84 -2.52 1.44
C PRO A 182 10.30 -2.07 1.63
N ARG A 183 11.25 -2.92 1.21
CA ARG A 183 12.70 -2.64 1.32
C ARG A 183 13.16 -1.48 0.44
N ASP A 184 12.54 -1.35 -0.72
CA ASP A 184 12.81 -0.33 -1.72
C ASP A 184 11.57 -0.13 -2.62
N VAL A 185 11.67 0.77 -3.60
CA VAL A 185 10.58 1.10 -4.52
C VAL A 185 10.23 -0.07 -5.44
N GLU A 186 11.21 -0.89 -5.80
CA GLU A 186 10.96 -2.10 -6.59
C GLU A 186 10.12 -3.11 -5.81
N CYS A 187 10.41 -3.27 -4.53
CA CYS A 187 9.62 -4.10 -3.65
C CYS A 187 8.24 -3.51 -3.37
N LEU A 188 8.08 -2.18 -3.36
CA LEU A 188 6.78 -1.49 -3.27
C LEU A 188 5.89 -1.89 -4.45
N ILE A 189 6.38 -1.79 -5.69
CA ILE A 189 5.60 -2.20 -6.87
C ILE A 189 5.38 -3.73 -6.89
N GLY A 190 6.34 -4.52 -6.37
CA GLY A 190 6.20 -5.96 -6.23
C GLY A 190 5.07 -6.36 -5.28
N VAL A 191 4.98 -5.75 -4.10
CA VAL A 191 3.88 -6.06 -3.17
C VAL A 191 2.52 -5.57 -3.69
N MET A 192 2.50 -4.52 -4.52
CA MET A 192 1.31 -4.11 -5.28
C MET A 192 0.90 -5.13 -6.36
N GLY A 193 1.77 -6.07 -6.71
CA GLY A 193 1.51 -7.13 -7.69
C GLY A 193 2.03 -6.82 -9.09
N PHE A 194 2.89 -5.81 -9.26
CA PHE A 194 3.58 -5.56 -10.53
C PHE A 194 4.85 -6.42 -10.65
N SER A 195 5.29 -6.67 -11.87
CA SER A 195 6.54 -7.41 -12.14
C SER A 195 7.76 -6.69 -11.55
N THR A 196 8.72 -7.47 -11.03
CA THR A 196 10.00 -6.97 -10.47
C THR A 196 11.16 -7.83 -10.95
N ARG A 197 12.41 -7.38 -10.71
CA ARG A 197 13.63 -8.12 -11.09
C ARG A 197 13.80 -9.35 -10.22
N TYR A 198 13.19 -9.33 -9.03
CA TYR A 198 13.25 -10.43 -8.07
C TYR A 198 12.34 -11.60 -8.50
N ASN A 199 11.09 -11.30 -8.88
CA ASN A 199 10.14 -12.26 -9.45
C ASN A 199 8.81 -11.59 -9.85
N TYR A 200 7.93 -12.37 -10.50
CA TYR A 200 6.50 -12.03 -10.57
C TYR A 200 5.83 -12.30 -9.21
N PRO A 201 5.15 -11.33 -8.58
CA PRO A 201 4.58 -11.50 -7.24
C PRO A 201 3.47 -12.56 -7.21
N GLN A 202 3.66 -13.61 -6.40
CA GLN A 202 2.71 -14.73 -6.34
C GLN A 202 1.82 -14.73 -5.09
N HIS A 203 2.06 -13.85 -4.12
CA HIS A 203 1.38 -13.87 -2.82
C HIS A 203 -0.15 -13.87 -2.95
N ARG A 204 -0.75 -13.03 -3.81
CA ARG A 204 -2.21 -12.99 -4.01
C ARG A 204 -2.76 -14.30 -4.60
N TYR A 205 -2.03 -14.91 -5.52
CA TYR A 205 -2.40 -16.20 -6.09
C TYR A 205 -2.35 -17.30 -5.02
N LEU A 206 -1.25 -17.40 -4.27
CA LEU A 206 -1.10 -18.37 -3.19
C LEU A 206 -2.19 -18.21 -2.12
N MET A 207 -2.54 -16.97 -1.75
CA MET A 207 -3.62 -16.68 -0.82
C MET A 207 -4.99 -17.19 -1.30
N ARG A 208 -5.28 -17.11 -2.61
CA ARG A 208 -6.51 -17.65 -3.22
C ARG A 208 -6.56 -19.17 -3.17
N GLU A 209 -5.40 -19.82 -3.28
CA GLU A 209 -5.30 -21.28 -3.30
C GLU A 209 -5.16 -21.91 -1.90
N ARG A 210 -4.92 -21.09 -0.87
CA ARG A 210 -4.67 -21.49 0.52
C ARG A 210 -5.64 -22.54 1.07
N HIS A 211 -6.92 -22.45 0.72
CA HIS A 211 -7.97 -23.31 1.26
C HIS A 211 -8.50 -24.36 0.26
N LYS A 212 -7.90 -24.46 -0.93
CA LYS A 212 -8.40 -25.36 -1.99
C LYS A 212 -7.74 -26.74 -2.01
N GLY A 213 -6.62 -26.92 -1.29
CA GLY A 213 -5.90 -28.20 -1.23
C GLY A 213 -5.10 -28.57 -2.48
N ASN A 214 -5.12 -27.74 -3.52
CA ASN A 214 -4.48 -28.02 -4.83
C ASN A 214 -2.95 -28.02 -4.79
N PHE A 215 -2.33 -27.25 -3.87
CA PHE A 215 -0.89 -26.94 -3.91
C PHE A 215 -0.10 -27.40 -2.67
N GLY A 216 -0.76 -28.09 -1.74
CA GLY A 216 -0.19 -28.55 -0.49
C GLY A 216 -1.14 -28.36 0.70
N SER A 217 -0.66 -28.72 1.89
CA SER A 217 -1.35 -28.39 3.14
C SER A 217 -1.42 -26.88 3.34
N LYS A 218 -2.34 -26.43 4.20
CA LYS A 218 -2.48 -25.02 4.56
C LYS A 218 -1.15 -24.45 5.08
N GLU A 219 -0.45 -25.19 5.94
CA GLU A 219 0.84 -24.81 6.52
C GLU A 219 1.92 -24.66 5.44
N GLN A 220 1.94 -25.55 4.45
CA GLN A 220 2.87 -25.44 3.32
C GLN A 220 2.62 -24.20 2.47
N ILE A 221 1.35 -23.87 2.22
CA ILE A 221 1.00 -22.65 1.49
C ILE A 221 1.32 -21.40 2.31
N ASP A 222 1.07 -21.42 3.62
CA ASP A 222 1.39 -20.33 4.54
C ASP A 222 2.89 -20.01 4.49
N ILE A 223 3.75 -21.02 4.59
CA ILE A 223 5.21 -20.87 4.46
C ILE A 223 5.58 -20.26 3.11
N ARG A 224 4.93 -20.67 2.01
CA ARG A 224 5.20 -20.11 0.67
C ARG A 224 4.80 -18.64 0.58
N ILE A 225 3.65 -18.25 1.14
CA ILE A 225 3.20 -16.85 1.18
C ILE A 225 4.19 -16.01 1.99
N GLN A 226 4.62 -16.49 3.16
CA GLN A 226 5.58 -15.81 4.02
C GLN A 226 6.93 -15.61 3.31
N ASN A 227 7.46 -16.68 2.71
CA ASN A 227 8.70 -16.61 1.95
C ASN A 227 8.58 -15.62 0.78
N GLU A 228 7.44 -15.58 0.09
CA GLU A 228 7.21 -14.62 -0.98
C GLU A 228 7.17 -13.18 -0.48
N LEU A 229 6.40 -12.89 0.57
CA LEU A 229 6.30 -11.54 1.15
C LEU A 229 7.62 -11.06 1.76
N SER A 230 8.43 -11.97 2.34
CA SER A 230 9.76 -11.63 2.88
C SER A 230 10.75 -11.11 1.82
N LYS A 231 10.51 -11.41 0.53
CA LYS A 231 11.30 -10.84 -0.58
C LYS A 231 10.96 -9.38 -0.85
N PHE A 232 9.87 -8.85 -0.31
CA PHE A 232 9.46 -7.47 -0.59
C PHE A 232 9.69 -6.56 0.60
N GLY A 233 9.77 -7.04 1.84
CA GLY A 233 9.76 -6.13 2.98
C GLY A 233 10.10 -6.76 4.31
N ILE A 234 10.05 -5.91 5.33
CA ILE A 234 10.29 -6.32 6.71
C ILE A 234 9.08 -7.13 7.20
N MET A 235 9.37 -8.35 7.63
CA MET A 235 8.41 -9.23 8.29
C MET A 235 8.57 -9.05 9.79
N TYR A 236 7.67 -8.29 10.41
CA TYR A 236 7.63 -8.20 11.86
C TYR A 236 7.11 -9.52 12.42
N SER A 237 7.90 -10.18 13.26
CA SER A 237 7.56 -11.40 14.01
C SER A 237 7.17 -11.06 15.44
#